data_AF-A0A9D1S7S6-F1
#
_entry.id   AF-A0A9D1S7S6-F1
#
_cell.length_a   1.000
_cell.length_b   1.000
_cell.length_c   1.000
_cell.angle_alpha   90.00
_cell.angle_beta   90.00
_cell.angle_gamma   90.00
#
_symmetry.space_group_name_H-M   'P 1'
#
loop_
_entity.id
_entity.type
_entity.pdbx_description
1 polymer ?
#
loop_
_entity_poly.entity_id
_entity_poly.type
_entity_poly.pdbx_seq_one_letter_code
_entity_poly.pdbx_strand_id
1 'polypeptide(L)'
;MEQDVPNTTASMTYTATVWAKNTAANSSVYFGVKNYGGEEIKQKIDNSSDYKQYELSFTVSGNSKPRVYIWAESLSGGSVYVDDFNMTVNSDFDTLAIENGKLTVTYRENLTEEISKEDFTLNAVSSLDEETIIPLEITEVTKISENKAEIAFNPIEASPVEQTITVDVDYKGQTFVLDYVIDANGEELDKGTISNFTADKISCYAEFETLPTVAPEQSDFTLQRKINDGAFEEVEIKSYSFDRAAKKASFGYSAVPTTDEPQNVTVKLTYDGKDYEASYEVVKGQGTIYYVDSENGNDTNNGTSEGTAFQTIEKINSIEFQPGDQILFKCGGTWTGALMPKGSGEEGNPITIGSYGEGPKPVLMPGEDWTDDSYIPNYINKANTVISNVVTNNVITFYNQEHWVVKDLELYDPRGEAEGFDPSQYYNRKYYYRAILIRLTATSTAGVGGEDTFITAAEIMLYEFVKPETPEVDKTAIEEQINRYNGLNKADYTEESWNAMEAVLAETKTVFENVLATEEQTAQAAENLRNAIDSLKKVSGYEVGDVNHSGSIDIDDATAIQRYLVKKAPVGTFDESLADVNGDGYITIIDATFIQIMLMSN
;
A
#
# COMPACT_ATOMS: atom_id res chain seq x y z
N MET A 1 -3.22 15.55 28.54
CA MET A 1 -4.53 15.91 27.97
C MET A 1 -4.41 15.83 26.48
N GLU A 2 -5.34 15.19 25.80
CA GLU A 2 -5.33 15.11 24.34
C GLU A 2 -6.76 15.19 23.81
N GLN A 3 -6.93 15.77 22.62
CA GLN A 3 -8.22 15.97 22.00
C GLN A 3 -8.12 15.76 20.49
N ASP A 4 -9.02 14.94 19.96
CA ASP A 4 -9.19 14.78 18.52
C ASP A 4 -9.69 16.08 17.92
N VAL A 5 -9.14 16.43 16.76
CA VAL A 5 -9.59 17.56 15.98
C VAL A 5 -10.66 17.07 15.00
N PRO A 6 -11.94 17.42 15.20
CA PRO A 6 -13.00 16.99 14.31
C PRO A 6 -12.95 17.77 12.99
N ASN A 7 -13.47 17.15 11.92
CA ASN A 7 -13.76 17.79 10.63
C ASN A 7 -12.54 18.46 9.97
N THR A 8 -11.36 17.84 10.08
CA THR A 8 -10.19 18.29 9.31
C THR A 8 -10.24 17.77 7.89
N THR A 9 -9.80 18.59 6.95
CA THR A 9 -9.75 18.28 5.51
C THR A 9 -8.32 17.92 5.11
N ALA A 10 -8.16 16.92 4.25
CA ALA A 10 -6.86 16.57 3.69
C ALA A 10 -6.24 17.76 2.95
N SER A 11 -4.91 17.86 2.94
CA SER A 11 -4.13 18.93 2.32
C SER A 11 -4.34 20.33 2.93
N MET A 12 -5.24 20.50 3.90
CA MET A 12 -5.39 21.75 4.64
C MET A 12 -4.31 21.92 5.70
N THR A 13 -3.80 23.15 5.80
CA THR A 13 -2.87 23.55 6.85
C THR A 13 -3.62 24.20 8.00
N TYR A 14 -3.35 23.75 9.23
CA TYR A 14 -3.96 24.25 10.45
C TYR A 14 -2.89 24.81 11.38
N THR A 15 -3.25 25.86 12.11
CA THR A 15 -2.46 26.41 13.20
C THR A 15 -3.19 26.16 14.51
N ALA A 16 -2.58 25.38 15.40
CA ALA A 16 -3.05 25.17 16.75
C ALA A 16 -2.28 26.08 17.71
N THR A 17 -2.99 26.82 18.56
CA THR A 17 -2.41 27.71 19.57
C THR A 17 -2.95 27.40 20.96
N VAL A 18 -2.12 27.61 21.98
CA VAL A 18 -2.51 27.48 23.38
C VAL A 18 -1.74 28.47 24.24
N TRP A 19 -2.42 29.10 25.20
CA TRP A 19 -1.75 29.86 26.25
C TRP A 19 -1.39 28.93 27.40
N ALA A 20 -0.10 28.86 27.76
CA ALA A 20 0.35 28.00 28.83
C ALA A 20 1.37 28.67 29.76
N LYS A 21 1.35 28.26 31.04
CA LYS A 21 2.41 28.52 32.01
C LYS A 21 2.74 27.25 32.79
N ASN A 22 3.99 27.12 33.21
CA ASN A 22 4.49 25.94 33.89
C ASN A 22 5.34 26.33 35.10
N THR A 23 4.78 26.18 36.31
CA THR A 23 5.45 26.58 37.54
C THR A 23 6.42 25.53 38.09
N ALA A 24 6.58 24.39 37.40
CA ALA A 24 7.46 23.31 37.84
C ALA A 24 8.90 23.54 37.34
N ALA A 25 9.80 23.89 38.26
CA ALA A 25 11.19 24.28 37.96
C ALA A 25 11.99 23.20 37.21
N ASN A 26 11.71 21.91 37.47
CA ASN A 26 12.35 20.75 36.83
C ASN A 26 11.29 19.84 36.19
N SER A 27 10.80 20.26 35.03
CA SER A 27 9.77 19.54 34.27
C SER A 27 10.05 19.52 32.76
N SER A 28 9.46 18.54 32.09
CA SER A 28 9.44 18.40 30.64
C SER A 28 7.99 18.21 30.22
N VAL A 29 7.40 19.31 29.77
CA VAL A 29 5.99 19.41 29.37
C VAL A 29 5.94 19.95 27.96
N TYR A 30 5.09 19.38 27.13
CA TYR A 30 5.03 19.63 25.69
C TYR A 30 3.60 19.94 25.25
N PHE A 31 3.46 20.90 24.35
CA PHE A 31 2.32 21.06 23.47
C PHE A 31 2.65 20.36 22.16
N GLY A 32 1.76 19.50 21.65
CA GLY A 32 2.05 18.75 20.43
C GLY A 32 0.82 18.38 19.60
N VAL A 33 1.10 17.95 18.37
CA VAL A 33 0.14 17.42 17.41
C VAL A 33 0.66 16.11 16.84
N LYS A 34 -0.21 15.09 16.79
CA LYS A 34 0.08 13.77 16.21
C LYS A 34 -1.08 13.29 15.36
N ASN A 35 -0.91 12.16 14.68
CA ASN A 35 -1.94 11.50 13.86
C ASN A 35 -2.53 12.38 12.75
N TYR A 36 -1.81 13.41 12.32
CA TYR A 36 -2.19 14.23 11.17
C TYR A 36 -1.63 13.68 9.85
N GLY A 37 -0.92 12.54 9.92
CA GLY A 37 -0.34 11.82 8.79
C GLY A 37 1.09 12.24 8.43
N GLY A 38 1.72 13.03 9.29
CA GLY A 38 3.18 13.23 9.33
C GLY A 38 3.79 12.82 10.68
N GLU A 39 5.08 13.10 10.88
CA GLU A 39 5.75 12.88 12.15
C GLU A 39 5.16 13.74 13.28
N GLU A 40 5.20 13.26 14.52
CA GLU A 40 4.72 14.04 15.67
C GLU A 40 5.47 15.37 15.82
N ILE A 41 4.74 16.49 15.86
CA ILE A 41 5.31 17.80 16.13
C ILE A 41 5.04 18.16 17.59
N LYS A 42 6.07 18.51 18.34
CA LYS A 42 5.91 18.99 19.73
C LYS A 42 6.87 20.11 20.09
N GLN A 43 6.37 21.06 20.88
CA GLN A 43 7.11 22.18 21.43
C GLN A 43 7.10 22.10 22.96
N LYS A 44 8.27 22.28 23.58
CA LYS A 44 8.39 22.32 25.05
C LYS A 44 7.75 23.61 25.59
N ILE A 45 6.96 23.48 26.65
CA ILE A 45 6.41 24.59 27.42
C ILE A 45 7.46 25.05 28.43
N ASP A 46 7.83 26.33 28.35
CA ASP A 46 8.86 26.95 29.18
C ASP A 46 8.49 26.87 30.67
N ASN A 47 9.48 26.58 31.52
CA ASN A 47 9.32 26.56 32.99
C ASN A 47 9.23 28.01 33.51
N SER A 48 8.08 28.64 33.27
CA SER A 48 7.76 30.02 33.64
C SER A 48 6.45 30.12 34.39
N SER A 49 6.40 31.02 35.37
CA SER A 49 5.16 31.40 36.06
C SER A 49 4.26 32.31 35.22
N ASP A 50 4.78 32.88 34.14
CA ASP A 50 4.06 33.77 33.24
C ASP A 50 3.42 32.97 32.09
N TYR A 51 2.21 33.37 31.70
CA TYR A 51 1.55 32.81 30.53
C TYR A 51 2.27 33.25 29.25
N LYS A 52 2.48 32.30 28.35
CA LYS A 52 3.00 32.49 27.01
C LYS A 52 2.15 31.70 26.03
N GLN A 53 1.93 32.24 24.83
CA GLN A 53 1.27 31.53 23.75
C GLN A 53 2.27 30.61 23.04
N TYR A 54 1.84 29.39 22.76
CA TYR A 54 2.56 28.39 21.96
C TYR A 54 1.76 28.10 20.70
N GLU A 55 2.46 27.80 19.60
CA GLU A 55 1.86 27.66 18.27
C GLU A 55 2.51 26.50 17.53
N LEU A 56 1.69 25.68 16.88
CA LEU A 56 2.12 24.60 16.00
C LEU A 56 1.32 24.65 14.70
N SER A 57 2.01 24.56 13.56
CA SER A 57 1.40 24.47 12.23
C SER A 57 1.58 23.07 11.67
N PHE A 58 0.53 22.50 11.08
CA PHE A 58 0.55 21.15 10.50
C PHE A 58 -0.41 21.03 9.32
N THR A 59 -0.06 20.21 8.33
CA THR A 59 -0.88 19.92 7.14
C THR A 59 -1.41 18.50 7.23
N VAL A 60 -2.72 18.30 7.15
CA VAL A 60 -3.34 16.98 7.27
C VAL A 60 -3.12 16.18 5.98
N SER A 61 -2.63 14.95 6.06
CA SER A 61 -2.45 14.08 4.89
C SER A 61 -3.47 12.94 4.88
N GLY A 62 -4.04 12.67 3.71
CA GLY A 62 -5.06 11.64 3.52
C GLY A 62 -6.23 11.77 4.50
N ASN A 63 -6.77 10.62 4.94
CA ASN A 63 -7.89 10.56 5.90
C ASN A 63 -7.43 10.55 7.37
N SER A 64 -6.30 11.20 7.66
CA SER A 64 -5.74 11.28 9.00
C SER A 64 -6.68 12.00 9.97
N LYS A 65 -6.59 11.65 11.26
CA LYS A 65 -7.41 12.24 12.34
C LYS A 65 -6.48 12.92 13.35
N PRO A 66 -6.12 14.19 13.12
CA PRO A 66 -5.18 14.91 13.96
C PRO A 66 -5.62 14.95 15.42
N ARG A 67 -4.66 14.84 16.33
CA ARG A 67 -4.87 14.96 17.77
C ARG A 67 -3.91 15.98 18.35
N VAL A 68 -4.47 17.02 18.98
CA VAL A 68 -3.71 18.03 19.73
C VAL A 68 -3.58 17.60 21.19
N TYR A 69 -2.45 17.89 21.82
CA TYR A 69 -2.22 17.43 23.19
C TYR A 69 -1.31 18.34 24.01
N ILE A 70 -1.43 18.20 25.34
CA ILE A 70 -0.47 18.63 26.34
C ILE A 70 0.02 17.40 27.10
N TRP A 71 1.32 17.15 27.04
CA TRP A 71 1.96 15.95 27.61
C TRP A 71 3.06 16.34 28.59
N ALA A 72 3.05 15.75 29.79
CA ALA A 72 4.11 15.94 30.76
C ALA A 72 4.91 14.64 30.89
N GLU A 73 6.10 14.59 30.28
CA GLU A 73 7.05 13.49 30.43
C GLU A 73 7.62 13.44 31.85
N SER A 74 7.80 14.61 32.46
CA SER A 74 8.18 14.73 33.87
C SER A 74 7.58 16.00 34.47
N LEU A 75 6.98 15.87 35.66
CA LEU A 75 6.42 17.00 36.39
C LEU A 75 6.73 16.85 37.88
N SER A 76 7.52 17.78 38.43
CA SER A 76 7.89 17.79 39.84
C SER A 76 7.84 19.20 40.43
N GLY A 77 7.21 19.34 41.60
CA GLY A 77 7.24 20.59 42.37
C GLY A 77 6.51 21.78 41.76
N GLY A 78 5.44 21.58 40.99
CA GLY A 78 4.64 22.67 40.41
C GLY A 78 3.41 22.18 39.64
N SER A 79 2.81 23.07 38.85
CA SER A 79 1.63 22.78 38.05
C SER A 79 1.75 23.43 36.67
N VAL A 80 1.12 22.79 35.68
CA VAL A 80 0.96 23.33 34.33
C VAL A 80 -0.46 23.85 34.21
N TYR A 81 -0.60 25.05 33.68
CA TYR A 81 -1.90 25.66 33.39
C TYR A 81 -1.95 25.93 31.90
N VAL A 82 -3.06 25.56 31.27
CA VAL A 82 -3.33 25.81 29.86
C VAL A 82 -4.69 26.48 29.75
N ASP A 83 -4.81 27.43 28.83
CA ASP A 83 -6.03 28.18 28.56
C ASP A 83 -6.07 28.61 27.08
N ASP A 84 -7.23 29.07 26.63
CA ASP A 84 -7.43 29.65 25.29
C ASP A 84 -6.87 28.77 24.14
N PHE A 85 -7.19 27.47 24.20
CA PHE A 85 -6.85 26.56 23.11
C PHE A 85 -7.66 26.93 21.87
N ASN A 86 -6.98 27.23 20.77
CA ASN A 86 -7.61 27.64 19.53
C ASN A 86 -6.98 26.92 18.34
N MET A 87 -7.77 26.70 17.30
CA MET A 87 -7.29 26.13 16.06
C MET A 87 -7.87 26.92 14.89
N THR A 88 -7.01 27.30 13.96
CA THR A 88 -7.38 28.11 12.78
C THR A 88 -6.90 27.43 11.51
N VAL A 89 -7.73 27.43 10.48
CA VAL A 89 -7.31 27.04 9.13
C VAL A 89 -6.43 28.15 8.55
N ASN A 90 -5.25 27.79 8.07
CA ASN A 90 -4.32 28.71 7.44
C ASN A 90 -4.69 28.88 5.96
N SER A 91 -5.64 29.77 5.69
CA SER A 91 -6.15 30.07 4.34
C SER A 91 -6.34 31.56 4.13
N ASP A 92 -6.28 31.98 2.86
CA ASP A 92 -6.61 33.36 2.44
C ASP A 92 -8.08 33.71 2.70
N PHE A 93 -8.94 32.70 2.88
CA PHE A 93 -10.38 32.85 3.00
C PHE A 93 -10.84 32.99 4.45
N ASP A 94 -11.74 33.95 4.67
CA ASP A 94 -12.55 34.07 5.87
C ASP A 94 -13.77 33.14 5.79
N THR A 95 -14.45 33.13 4.63
CA THR A 95 -15.57 32.22 4.37
C THR A 95 -15.54 31.71 2.92
N LEU A 96 -15.92 30.45 2.75
CA LEU A 96 -16.33 29.87 1.46
C LEU A 96 -17.75 29.34 1.62
N ALA A 97 -18.60 29.60 0.63
CA ALA A 97 -19.94 29.05 0.55
C ALA A 97 -20.23 28.66 -0.89
N ILE A 98 -20.81 27.48 -1.09
CA ILE A 98 -21.15 26.97 -2.42
C ILE A 98 -22.66 26.75 -2.52
N GLU A 99 -23.20 27.05 -3.69
CA GLU A 99 -24.56 26.70 -4.11
C GLU A 99 -24.51 26.28 -5.58
N ASN A 100 -25.59 25.68 -6.09
CA ASN A 100 -25.62 25.18 -7.45
C ASN A 100 -25.32 26.30 -8.47
N GLY A 101 -24.21 26.17 -9.19
CA GLY A 101 -23.72 27.13 -10.18
C GLY A 101 -22.89 28.30 -9.63
N LYS A 102 -22.62 28.38 -8.31
CA LYS A 102 -21.87 29.50 -7.74
C LYS A 102 -21.09 29.16 -6.47
N LEU A 103 -19.80 29.53 -6.46
CA LEU A 103 -18.96 29.59 -5.28
C LEU A 103 -18.80 31.05 -4.84
N THR A 104 -19.10 31.35 -3.59
CA THR A 104 -18.89 32.66 -2.96
C THR A 104 -17.70 32.59 -2.02
N VAL A 105 -16.71 33.45 -2.24
CA VAL A 105 -15.50 33.54 -1.41
C VAL A 105 -15.41 34.92 -0.76
N THR A 106 -15.11 34.93 0.54
CA THR A 106 -14.72 36.15 1.26
C THR A 106 -13.30 35.95 1.77
N TYR A 107 -12.40 36.85 1.41
CA TYR A 107 -11.00 36.86 1.79
C TYR A 107 -10.82 37.57 3.14
N ARG A 108 -9.84 37.09 3.93
CA ARG A 108 -9.48 37.70 5.24
C ARG A 108 -8.88 39.09 5.05
N GLU A 109 -8.11 39.26 3.99
CA GLU A 109 -7.47 40.51 3.61
C GLU A 109 -8.10 41.08 2.34
N ASN A 110 -7.91 42.38 2.11
CA ASN A 110 -8.36 43.02 0.89
C ASN A 110 -7.59 42.48 -0.33
N LEU A 111 -8.32 42.15 -1.40
CA LEU A 111 -7.80 41.71 -2.68
C LEU A 111 -7.03 42.84 -3.36
N THR A 112 -5.71 42.70 -3.38
CA THR A 112 -4.79 43.60 -4.09
C THR A 112 -4.66 43.29 -5.57
N GLU A 113 -5.00 42.07 -5.98
CA GLU A 113 -4.90 41.58 -7.36
C GLU A 113 -6.28 41.13 -7.90
N GLU A 114 -6.42 41.04 -9.22
CA GLU A 114 -7.57 40.36 -9.82
C GLU A 114 -7.44 38.86 -9.58
N ILE A 115 -8.56 38.23 -9.22
CA ILE A 115 -8.64 36.78 -9.02
C ILE A 115 -8.77 36.13 -10.40
N SER A 116 -7.86 35.22 -10.74
CA SER A 116 -7.97 34.45 -11.97
C SER A 116 -8.88 33.24 -11.76
N LYS A 117 -9.63 32.87 -12.80
CA LYS A 117 -10.30 31.55 -12.82
C LYS A 117 -9.30 30.40 -12.74
N GLU A 118 -8.05 30.63 -13.16
CA GLU A 118 -6.95 29.66 -13.11
C GLU A 118 -6.47 29.39 -11.68
N ASP A 119 -6.81 30.26 -10.72
CA ASP A 119 -6.50 30.05 -9.32
C ASP A 119 -7.36 28.92 -8.70
N PHE A 120 -8.44 28.52 -9.38
CA PHE A 120 -9.43 27.57 -8.89
C PHE A 120 -9.56 26.34 -9.80
N THR A 121 -9.68 25.16 -9.19
CA THR A 121 -10.20 23.95 -9.83
C THR A 121 -11.35 23.42 -8.98
N LEU A 122 -12.47 23.09 -9.61
CA LEU A 122 -13.68 22.62 -8.94
C LEU A 122 -14.04 21.24 -9.47
N ASN A 123 -14.02 20.24 -8.59
CA ASN A 123 -14.41 18.87 -8.92
C ASN A 123 -15.51 18.43 -7.95
N ALA A 124 -16.59 17.86 -8.47
CA ALA A 124 -17.73 17.45 -7.67
C ALA A 124 -18.00 15.96 -7.78
N VAL A 125 -18.61 15.40 -6.74
CA VAL A 125 -19.25 14.09 -6.77
C VAL A 125 -20.69 14.22 -6.27
N SER A 126 -21.57 13.35 -6.75
CA SER A 126 -22.97 13.30 -6.31
C SER A 126 -23.17 12.14 -5.36
N SER A 127 -23.96 12.32 -4.30
CA SER A 127 -24.43 11.22 -3.45
C SER A 127 -25.16 10.08 -4.19
N LEU A 128 -25.58 10.27 -5.45
CA LEU A 128 -26.13 9.19 -6.28
C LEU A 128 -25.06 8.40 -7.06
N ASP A 129 -23.85 8.96 -7.17
CA ASP A 129 -22.71 8.46 -7.94
C ASP A 129 -21.42 9.08 -7.38
N GLU A 130 -20.95 8.54 -6.24
CA GLU A 130 -19.79 9.08 -5.52
C GLU A 130 -18.46 8.76 -6.23
N GLU A 131 -18.47 7.85 -7.21
CA GLU A 131 -17.30 7.41 -7.96
C GLU A 131 -17.02 8.30 -9.19
N THR A 132 -18.05 8.93 -9.74
CA THR A 132 -17.92 9.75 -10.95
C THR A 132 -17.59 11.20 -10.61
N ILE A 133 -16.35 11.60 -10.90
CA ILE A 133 -15.90 13.00 -10.78
C ILE A 133 -16.56 13.84 -11.88
N ILE A 134 -17.22 14.93 -11.48
CA ILE A 134 -17.87 15.93 -12.31
C ILE A 134 -17.04 17.23 -12.25
N PRO A 135 -16.23 17.54 -13.27
CA PRO A 135 -15.53 18.82 -13.33
C PRO A 135 -16.53 19.96 -13.49
N LEU A 136 -16.49 20.93 -12.58
CA LEU A 136 -17.34 22.13 -12.64
C LEU A 136 -16.60 23.24 -13.38
N GLU A 137 -16.90 23.41 -14.66
CA GLU A 137 -16.26 24.44 -15.48
C GLU A 137 -16.62 25.84 -14.97
N ILE A 138 -15.60 26.62 -14.60
CA ILE A 138 -15.75 28.02 -14.18
C ILE A 138 -16.02 28.90 -15.40
N THR A 139 -17.18 29.54 -15.41
CA THR A 139 -17.64 30.38 -16.51
C THR A 139 -17.27 31.85 -16.31
N GLU A 140 -17.29 32.33 -15.07
CA GLU A 140 -17.05 33.75 -14.75
C GLU A 140 -16.47 33.90 -13.34
N VAL A 141 -15.60 34.90 -13.15
CA VAL A 141 -15.15 35.37 -11.84
C VAL A 141 -15.50 36.84 -11.70
N THR A 142 -16.30 37.18 -10.70
CA THR A 142 -16.80 38.54 -10.48
C THR A 142 -16.36 39.03 -9.10
N LYS A 143 -15.59 40.13 -9.07
CA LYS A 143 -15.26 40.82 -7.81
C LYS A 143 -16.49 41.61 -7.31
N ILE A 144 -16.96 41.28 -6.11
CA ILE A 144 -18.15 41.90 -5.50
C ILE A 144 -17.76 43.08 -4.60
N SER A 145 -16.68 42.95 -3.83
CA SER A 145 -16.12 44.01 -2.97
C SER A 145 -14.60 43.90 -2.87
N GLU A 146 -13.97 44.74 -2.05
CA GLU A 146 -12.52 44.70 -1.82
C GLU A 146 -12.03 43.34 -1.32
N ASN A 147 -12.87 42.56 -0.63
CA ASN A 147 -12.50 41.28 -0.04
C ASN A 147 -13.48 40.14 -0.40
N LYS A 148 -14.34 40.31 -1.41
CA LYS A 148 -15.36 39.31 -1.78
C LYS A 148 -15.41 39.09 -3.28
N ALA A 149 -15.50 37.83 -3.71
CA ALA A 149 -15.72 37.46 -5.09
C ALA A 149 -16.74 36.32 -5.23
N GLU A 150 -17.33 36.22 -6.41
CA GLU A 150 -18.20 35.14 -6.84
C GLU A 150 -17.57 34.45 -8.06
N ILE A 151 -17.50 33.13 -7.99
CA ILE A 151 -17.00 32.26 -9.06
C ILE A 151 -18.20 31.48 -9.56
N ALA A 152 -18.68 31.81 -10.76
CA ALA A 152 -19.77 31.11 -11.42
C ALA A 152 -19.24 29.88 -12.14
N PHE A 153 -19.98 28.77 -12.05
CA PHE A 153 -19.68 27.53 -12.75
C PHE A 153 -20.95 26.93 -13.36
N ASN A 154 -20.80 25.99 -14.30
CA ASN A 154 -21.94 25.31 -14.90
C ASN A 154 -22.73 24.53 -13.82
N PRO A 155 -24.04 24.78 -13.64
CA PRO A 155 -24.83 24.09 -12.62
C PRO A 155 -25.00 22.61 -12.96
N ILE A 156 -25.17 21.79 -11.92
CA ILE A 156 -25.54 20.37 -12.06
C ILE A 156 -27.07 20.29 -12.19
N GLU A 157 -27.54 19.51 -13.18
CA GLU A 157 -28.96 19.24 -13.41
C GLU A 157 -29.54 18.42 -12.24
N ALA A 158 -30.77 18.75 -11.84
CA ALA A 158 -31.47 18.03 -10.77
C ALA A 158 -31.93 16.64 -11.22
N SER A 159 -31.88 15.67 -10.30
CA SER A 159 -32.30 14.28 -10.51
C SER A 159 -33.73 14.03 -9.98
N PRO A 160 -34.40 12.91 -10.36
CA PRO A 160 -35.65 12.46 -9.74
C PRO A 160 -35.65 12.38 -8.19
N VAL A 161 -34.47 12.30 -7.56
CA VAL A 161 -34.29 12.34 -6.10
C VAL A 161 -33.36 13.48 -5.71
N GLU A 162 -33.46 13.90 -4.44
CA GLU A 162 -32.56 14.88 -3.83
C GLU A 162 -31.11 14.38 -3.88
N GLN A 163 -30.19 15.30 -4.16
CA GLN A 163 -28.76 15.00 -4.27
C GLN A 163 -27.97 15.93 -3.35
N THR A 164 -27.14 15.36 -2.48
CA THR A 164 -26.00 16.09 -1.91
C THR A 164 -24.86 16.05 -2.92
N ILE A 165 -24.32 17.23 -3.24
CA ILE A 165 -23.15 17.40 -4.08
C ILE A 165 -21.99 17.82 -3.19
N THR A 166 -20.93 17.03 -3.17
CA THR A 166 -19.67 17.33 -2.49
C THR A 166 -18.69 17.88 -3.51
N VAL A 167 -18.08 19.03 -3.23
CA VAL A 167 -17.19 19.73 -4.14
C VAL A 167 -15.83 19.95 -3.49
N ASP A 168 -14.80 19.45 -4.16
CA ASP A 168 -13.41 19.78 -3.93
C ASP A 168 -13.09 21.10 -4.64
N VAL A 169 -12.81 22.12 -3.83
CA VAL A 169 -12.39 23.45 -4.26
C VAL A 169 -10.89 23.56 -4.06
N ASP A 170 -10.13 23.34 -5.13
CA ASP A 170 -8.68 23.57 -5.11
C ASP A 170 -8.38 25.03 -5.36
N TYR A 171 -7.68 25.68 -4.43
CA TYR A 171 -7.19 27.04 -4.56
C TYR A 171 -5.72 27.12 -4.15
N LYS A 172 -4.86 27.51 -5.09
CA LYS A 172 -3.40 27.66 -4.89
C LYS A 172 -2.72 26.49 -4.17
N GLY A 173 -3.15 25.26 -4.47
CA GLY A 173 -2.61 24.02 -3.90
C GLY A 173 -3.21 23.60 -2.55
N GLN A 174 -4.27 24.27 -2.08
CA GLN A 174 -5.06 23.85 -0.92
C GLN A 174 -6.48 23.43 -1.38
N THR A 175 -6.96 22.29 -0.89
CA THR A 175 -8.27 21.72 -1.26
C THR A 175 -9.30 21.91 -0.14
N PHE A 176 -10.35 22.68 -0.40
CA PHE A 176 -11.49 22.86 0.52
C PHE A 176 -12.64 21.96 0.08
N VAL A 177 -13.25 21.22 1.00
CA VAL A 177 -14.40 20.35 0.70
C VAL A 177 -15.67 21.04 1.17
N LEU A 178 -16.62 21.25 0.26
CA LEU A 178 -17.90 21.92 0.54
C LEU A 178 -19.07 21.10 -0.02
N ASP A 179 -20.19 21.13 0.69
CA ASP A 179 -21.42 20.45 0.26
C ASP A 179 -22.53 21.44 -0.08
N TYR A 180 -23.35 21.11 -1.07
CA TYR A 180 -24.67 21.72 -1.28
C TYR A 180 -25.71 20.69 -1.72
N VAL A 181 -26.99 21.02 -1.53
CA VAL A 181 -28.10 20.13 -1.88
C VAL A 181 -28.80 20.64 -3.13
N ILE A 182 -29.15 19.71 -4.02
CA ILE A 182 -30.05 19.92 -5.16
C ILE A 182 -31.35 19.16 -4.87
N ASP A 183 -32.46 19.90 -4.76
CA ASP A 183 -33.78 19.31 -4.56
C ASP A 183 -34.19 18.40 -5.73
N ALA A 184 -34.98 17.38 -5.44
CA ALA A 184 -35.54 16.48 -6.46
C ALA A 184 -36.36 17.25 -7.52
N ASN A 185 -36.19 16.88 -8.79
CA ASN A 185 -36.92 17.49 -9.90
C ASN A 185 -38.38 16.98 -10.05
N GLY A 186 -38.73 15.89 -9.35
CA GLY A 186 -40.06 15.29 -9.34
C GLY A 186 -40.38 14.35 -10.52
N GLU A 187 -39.39 14.01 -11.35
CA GLU A 187 -39.51 12.99 -12.38
C GLU A 187 -39.61 11.56 -11.77
N GLU A 188 -40.03 10.59 -12.56
CA GLU A 188 -40.06 9.19 -12.11
C GLU A 188 -38.65 8.61 -12.03
N LEU A 189 -38.42 7.74 -11.04
CA LEU A 189 -37.15 7.03 -10.90
C LEU A 189 -36.98 6.01 -12.01
N ASP A 190 -35.87 6.08 -12.73
CA ASP A 190 -35.45 5.01 -13.62
C ASP A 190 -34.81 3.90 -12.78
N LYS A 191 -35.39 2.71 -12.80
CA LYS A 191 -34.84 1.51 -12.14
C LYS A 191 -33.79 0.82 -13.02
N GLY A 192 -33.47 1.35 -14.19
CA GLY A 192 -32.57 0.71 -15.12
C GLY A 192 -33.15 -0.56 -15.73
N THR A 193 -32.42 -1.14 -16.66
CA THR A 193 -32.83 -2.38 -17.35
C THR A 193 -31.68 -3.36 -17.35
N ILE A 194 -31.91 -4.56 -16.84
CA ILE A 194 -30.94 -5.66 -16.91
C ILE A 194 -31.01 -6.28 -18.32
N SER A 195 -29.87 -6.32 -19.00
CA SER A 195 -29.73 -6.95 -20.32
C SER A 195 -29.24 -8.40 -20.25
N ASN A 196 -28.52 -8.76 -19.19
CA ASN A 196 -27.90 -10.06 -19.06
C ASN A 196 -27.89 -10.51 -17.60
N PHE A 197 -28.14 -11.80 -17.38
CA PHE A 197 -28.05 -12.43 -16.06
C PHE A 197 -27.30 -13.74 -16.20
N THR A 198 -26.27 -13.91 -15.38
CA THR A 198 -25.40 -15.08 -15.38
C THR A 198 -25.33 -15.65 -13.98
N ALA A 199 -25.32 -16.97 -13.85
CA ALA A 199 -25.18 -17.67 -12.59
C ALA A 199 -24.14 -18.80 -12.70
N ASP A 200 -23.38 -18.99 -11.63
CA ASP A 200 -22.43 -20.08 -11.43
C ASP A 200 -22.70 -20.78 -10.08
N LYS A 201 -21.81 -21.67 -9.64
CA LYS A 201 -22.08 -22.50 -8.46
C LYS A 201 -22.24 -21.71 -7.15
N ILE A 202 -21.59 -20.56 -7.02
CA ILE A 202 -21.55 -19.80 -5.76
C ILE A 202 -21.96 -18.34 -5.91
N SER A 203 -22.24 -17.88 -7.13
CA SER A 203 -22.56 -16.49 -7.38
C SER A 203 -23.39 -16.31 -8.64
N CYS A 204 -24.03 -15.15 -8.74
CA CYS A 204 -24.63 -14.68 -9.97
C CYS A 204 -24.38 -13.18 -10.13
N TYR A 205 -24.56 -12.67 -11.34
CA TYR A 205 -24.52 -11.24 -11.59
C TYR A 205 -25.52 -10.82 -12.67
N ALA A 206 -25.99 -9.59 -12.55
CA ALA A 206 -26.85 -8.91 -13.50
C ALA A 206 -26.12 -7.71 -14.11
N GLU A 207 -26.10 -7.63 -15.44
CA GLU A 207 -25.54 -6.49 -16.17
C GLU A 207 -26.66 -5.57 -16.63
N PHE A 208 -26.52 -4.28 -16.37
CA PHE A 208 -27.47 -3.24 -16.70
C PHE A 208 -27.13 -2.60 -18.06
N GLU A 209 -28.10 -2.55 -18.96
CA GLU A 209 -28.03 -1.77 -20.20
C GLU A 209 -28.15 -0.28 -19.88
N THR A 210 -29.22 0.06 -19.14
CA THR A 210 -29.45 1.39 -18.56
C THR A 210 -29.25 1.33 -17.05
N LEU A 211 -28.47 2.27 -16.51
CA LEU A 211 -28.21 2.35 -15.08
C LEU A 211 -29.43 2.91 -14.35
N PRO A 212 -29.75 2.39 -13.16
CA PRO A 212 -30.75 3.00 -12.31
C PRO A 212 -30.28 4.38 -11.83
N THR A 213 -31.23 5.31 -11.67
CA THR A 213 -30.98 6.66 -11.14
C THR A 213 -30.30 6.60 -9.78
N VAL A 214 -30.79 5.70 -8.91
CA VAL A 214 -30.23 5.41 -7.59
C VAL A 214 -29.63 4.01 -7.63
N ALA A 215 -28.42 3.83 -7.10
CA ALA A 215 -27.81 2.51 -6.99
C ALA A 215 -28.78 1.56 -6.24
N PRO A 216 -29.03 0.36 -6.78
CA PRO A 216 -29.96 -0.55 -6.14
C PRO A 216 -29.35 -1.11 -4.85
N GLU A 217 -30.20 -1.43 -3.89
CA GLU A 217 -29.80 -2.10 -2.65
C GLU A 217 -30.07 -3.61 -2.75
N GLN A 218 -29.43 -4.42 -1.89
CA GLN A 218 -29.70 -5.87 -1.85
C GLN A 218 -31.20 -6.18 -1.72
N SER A 219 -31.94 -5.35 -0.98
CA SER A 219 -33.37 -5.49 -0.72
C SER A 219 -34.25 -5.30 -1.96
N ASP A 220 -33.74 -4.67 -3.02
CA ASP A 220 -34.44 -4.51 -4.31
C ASP A 220 -34.49 -5.83 -5.11
N PHE A 221 -33.71 -6.84 -4.70
CA PHE A 221 -33.58 -8.11 -5.38
C PHE A 221 -34.18 -9.26 -4.58
N THR A 222 -34.76 -10.22 -5.29
CA THR A 222 -35.08 -11.54 -4.72
C THR A 222 -34.35 -12.60 -5.52
N LEU A 223 -33.66 -13.51 -4.82
CA LEU A 223 -32.97 -14.63 -5.45
C LEU A 223 -33.68 -15.93 -5.11
N GLN A 224 -33.96 -16.74 -6.13
CA GLN A 224 -34.53 -18.08 -5.98
C GLN A 224 -33.71 -19.08 -6.79
N ARG A 225 -33.75 -20.36 -6.43
CA ARG A 225 -33.24 -21.44 -7.28
C ARG A 225 -34.19 -22.62 -7.30
N LYS A 226 -34.16 -23.37 -8.40
CA LYS A 226 -34.69 -24.73 -8.46
C LYS A 226 -33.59 -25.70 -8.89
N ILE A 227 -33.73 -26.95 -8.48
CA ILE A 227 -32.83 -28.04 -8.85
C ILE A 227 -33.65 -29.04 -9.69
N ASN A 228 -33.15 -29.35 -10.89
CA ASN A 228 -33.83 -30.15 -11.90
C ASN A 228 -35.26 -29.61 -12.15
N ASP A 229 -36.26 -30.50 -12.16
CA ASP A 229 -37.67 -30.14 -12.34
C ASP A 229 -38.37 -29.73 -11.02
N GLY A 230 -37.61 -29.37 -9.98
CA GLY A 230 -38.12 -28.93 -8.69
C GLY A 230 -38.81 -27.56 -8.73
N ALA A 231 -39.36 -27.15 -7.59
CA ALA A 231 -39.91 -25.81 -7.41
C ALA A 231 -38.81 -24.79 -7.12
N PHE A 232 -39.06 -23.52 -7.41
CA PHE A 232 -38.20 -22.43 -6.97
C PHE A 232 -38.32 -22.22 -5.46
N GLU A 233 -37.20 -22.22 -4.78
CA GLU A 233 -37.05 -21.89 -3.36
C GLU A 233 -36.16 -20.66 -3.22
N GLU A 234 -36.42 -19.84 -2.20
CA GLU A 234 -35.64 -18.63 -1.93
C GLU A 234 -34.20 -18.98 -1.53
N VAL A 235 -33.25 -18.20 -2.02
CA VAL A 235 -31.81 -18.35 -1.73
C VAL A 235 -31.36 -17.13 -0.95
N GLU A 236 -30.72 -17.38 0.20
CA GLU A 236 -30.09 -16.33 0.99
C GLU A 236 -28.92 -15.72 0.22
N ILE A 237 -28.96 -14.39 0.03
CA ILE A 237 -27.88 -13.60 -0.54
C ILE A 237 -26.82 -13.41 0.56
N LYS A 238 -25.66 -14.05 0.39
CA LYS A 238 -24.53 -14.00 1.34
C LYS A 238 -23.64 -12.77 1.15
N SER A 239 -23.62 -12.22 -0.06
CA SER A 239 -22.92 -10.98 -0.38
C SER A 239 -23.60 -10.27 -1.54
N TYR A 240 -23.55 -8.95 -1.53
CA TYR A 240 -24.08 -8.08 -2.58
C TYR A 240 -23.10 -6.94 -2.86
N SER A 241 -22.92 -6.62 -4.13
CA SER A 241 -22.25 -5.39 -4.57
C SER A 241 -22.87 -4.86 -5.85
N PHE A 242 -22.78 -3.54 -6.05
CA PHE A 242 -23.15 -2.88 -7.29
C PHE A 242 -21.97 -2.03 -7.76
N ASP A 243 -21.40 -2.43 -8.90
CA ASP A 243 -20.36 -1.68 -9.59
C ASP A 243 -21.04 -0.84 -10.68
N ARG A 244 -21.11 0.47 -10.44
CA ARG A 244 -21.83 1.39 -11.34
C ARG A 244 -21.07 1.59 -12.65
N ALA A 245 -19.74 1.65 -12.61
CA ALA A 245 -18.88 1.80 -13.78
C ALA A 245 -18.95 0.57 -14.70
N ALA A 246 -18.92 -0.64 -14.12
CA ALA A 246 -19.11 -1.90 -14.84
C ALA A 246 -20.59 -2.20 -15.15
N LYS A 247 -21.53 -1.39 -14.64
CA LYS A 247 -22.98 -1.57 -14.74
C LYS A 247 -23.44 -2.94 -14.26
N LYS A 248 -22.91 -3.40 -13.13
CA LYS A 248 -23.03 -4.80 -12.70
C LYS A 248 -23.44 -4.93 -11.24
N ALA A 249 -24.54 -5.63 -10.98
CA ALA A 249 -24.88 -6.11 -9.65
C ALA A 249 -24.38 -7.55 -9.47
N SER A 250 -23.64 -7.84 -8.40
CA SER A 250 -23.09 -9.16 -8.11
C SER A 250 -23.61 -9.71 -6.79
N PHE A 251 -23.88 -11.02 -6.76
CA PHE A 251 -24.52 -11.70 -5.64
C PHE A 251 -23.77 -12.99 -5.33
N GLY A 252 -23.46 -13.23 -4.04
CA GLY A 252 -22.91 -14.50 -3.58
C GLY A 252 -23.96 -15.34 -2.86
N TYR A 253 -23.90 -16.66 -3.02
CA TYR A 253 -24.78 -17.62 -2.36
C TYR A 253 -24.09 -18.97 -2.12
N SER A 254 -24.73 -19.82 -1.31
CA SER A 254 -24.22 -21.16 -1.02
C SER A 254 -24.42 -22.13 -2.19
N ALA A 255 -23.38 -22.91 -2.50
CA ALA A 255 -23.42 -23.93 -3.54
C ALA A 255 -24.48 -25.01 -3.29
N VAL A 256 -24.97 -25.60 -4.38
CA VAL A 256 -25.76 -26.83 -4.31
C VAL A 256 -24.79 -28.01 -4.13
N PRO A 257 -24.98 -28.87 -3.10
CA PRO A 257 -24.13 -30.05 -2.91
C PRO A 257 -24.17 -30.98 -4.12
N THR A 258 -23.04 -31.61 -4.44
CA THR A 258 -22.99 -32.59 -5.53
C THR A 258 -23.76 -33.88 -5.19
N THR A 259 -24.30 -34.54 -6.21
CA THR A 259 -24.94 -35.87 -6.11
C THR A 259 -24.35 -36.80 -7.17
N ASP A 260 -24.58 -38.11 -7.05
CA ASP A 260 -24.07 -39.08 -8.05
C ASP A 260 -24.58 -38.81 -9.47
N GLU A 261 -25.80 -38.29 -9.60
CA GLU A 261 -26.36 -37.84 -10.87
C GLU A 261 -26.12 -36.32 -11.08
N PRO A 262 -25.88 -35.85 -12.31
CA PRO A 262 -25.84 -34.43 -12.63
C PRO A 262 -27.13 -33.70 -12.21
N GLN A 263 -26.97 -32.48 -11.70
CA GLN A 263 -28.09 -31.63 -11.31
C GLN A 263 -28.09 -30.35 -12.14
N ASN A 264 -29.20 -30.05 -12.81
CA ASN A 264 -29.41 -28.77 -13.48
C ASN A 264 -29.94 -27.77 -12.47
N VAL A 265 -29.17 -26.72 -12.18
CA VAL A 265 -29.60 -25.65 -11.28
C VAL A 265 -30.01 -24.46 -12.11
N THR A 266 -31.24 -23.97 -11.91
CA THR A 266 -31.69 -22.70 -12.47
C THR A 266 -31.82 -21.69 -11.35
N VAL A 267 -31.08 -20.60 -11.45
CA VAL A 267 -31.17 -19.45 -10.55
C VAL A 267 -32.05 -18.41 -11.21
N LYS A 268 -32.92 -17.80 -10.41
CA LYS A 268 -33.82 -16.74 -10.82
C LYS A 268 -33.62 -15.51 -9.96
N LEU A 269 -33.28 -14.40 -10.59
CA LEU A 269 -33.24 -13.07 -9.99
C LEU A 269 -34.53 -12.33 -10.35
N THR A 270 -35.24 -11.82 -9.35
CA THR A 270 -36.34 -10.88 -9.55
C THR A 270 -35.86 -9.46 -9.23
N TYR A 271 -36.00 -8.55 -10.17
CA TYR A 271 -35.70 -7.12 -10.02
C TYR A 271 -36.77 -6.28 -10.74
N ASP A 272 -37.29 -5.27 -10.06
CA ASP A 272 -38.38 -4.41 -10.57
C ASP A 272 -39.57 -5.22 -11.15
N GLY A 273 -39.94 -6.30 -10.45
CA GLY A 273 -41.02 -7.21 -10.86
C GLY A 273 -40.75 -8.04 -12.11
N LYS A 274 -39.54 -8.01 -12.68
CA LYS A 274 -39.10 -8.84 -13.81
C LYS A 274 -38.21 -9.96 -13.32
N ASP A 275 -38.40 -11.14 -13.90
CA ASP A 275 -37.63 -12.34 -13.60
C ASP A 275 -36.55 -12.58 -14.67
N TYR A 276 -35.34 -12.87 -14.21
CA TYR A 276 -34.18 -13.20 -15.03
C TYR A 276 -33.64 -14.55 -14.59
N GLU A 277 -33.43 -15.47 -15.53
CA GLU A 277 -33.01 -16.84 -15.22
C GLU A 277 -31.69 -17.19 -15.90
N ALA A 278 -30.81 -17.87 -15.16
CA ALA A 278 -29.58 -18.45 -15.65
C ALA A 278 -29.44 -19.86 -15.10
N SER A 279 -28.86 -20.77 -15.88
CA SER A 279 -28.70 -22.17 -15.47
C SER A 279 -27.26 -22.63 -15.58
N TYR A 280 -26.87 -23.50 -14.65
CA TYR A 280 -25.59 -24.19 -14.65
C TYR A 280 -25.80 -25.65 -14.23
N GLU A 281 -24.86 -26.51 -14.59
CA GLU A 281 -24.88 -27.93 -14.22
C GLU A 281 -23.93 -28.18 -13.05
N VAL A 282 -24.38 -28.97 -12.08
CA VAL A 282 -23.57 -29.48 -10.98
C VAL A 282 -23.32 -30.96 -11.24
N VAL A 283 -22.10 -31.28 -11.67
CA VAL A 283 -21.65 -32.65 -11.93
C VAL A 283 -20.63 -33.04 -10.86
N LYS A 284 -20.81 -34.21 -10.25
CA LYS A 284 -19.87 -34.76 -9.28
C LYS A 284 -18.48 -34.96 -9.91
N GLY A 285 -17.43 -34.53 -9.21
CA GLY A 285 -16.05 -34.58 -9.68
C GLY A 285 -15.66 -33.54 -10.74
N GLN A 286 -16.60 -32.75 -11.27
CA GLN A 286 -16.27 -31.54 -12.04
C GLN A 286 -16.16 -30.35 -11.10
N GLY A 287 -14.97 -30.18 -10.52
CA GLY A 287 -14.68 -29.06 -9.64
C GLY A 287 -14.70 -27.69 -10.32
N THR A 288 -14.95 -26.67 -9.52
CA THR A 288 -14.78 -25.26 -9.88
C THR A 288 -13.35 -24.82 -9.56
N ILE A 289 -12.76 -24.00 -10.43
CA ILE A 289 -11.48 -23.35 -10.17
C ILE A 289 -11.76 -21.95 -9.61
N TYR A 290 -11.26 -21.69 -8.41
CA TYR A 290 -11.30 -20.40 -7.73
C TYR A 290 -9.92 -19.75 -7.77
N TYR A 291 -9.85 -18.49 -8.14
CA TYR A 291 -8.62 -17.70 -8.28
C TYR A 291 -8.52 -16.69 -7.15
N VAL A 292 -7.32 -16.50 -6.61
CA VAL A 292 -7.02 -15.56 -5.53
C VAL A 292 -5.82 -14.68 -5.92
N ASP A 293 -6.01 -13.36 -5.94
CA ASP A 293 -5.00 -12.35 -6.32
C ASP A 293 -4.92 -11.28 -5.22
N SER A 294 -3.78 -11.19 -4.53
CA SER A 294 -3.59 -10.26 -3.41
C SER A 294 -3.61 -8.79 -3.82
N GLU A 295 -3.29 -8.49 -5.09
CA GLU A 295 -3.12 -7.11 -5.58
C GLU A 295 -4.35 -6.62 -6.35
N ASN A 296 -4.88 -7.45 -7.26
CA ASN A 296 -5.94 -7.05 -8.18
C ASN A 296 -7.26 -7.80 -7.93
N GLY A 297 -7.28 -8.72 -6.96
CA GLY A 297 -8.49 -9.42 -6.55
C GLY A 297 -9.44 -8.50 -5.81
N ASN A 298 -10.71 -8.92 -5.72
CA ASN A 298 -11.72 -8.26 -4.92
C ASN A 298 -12.69 -9.32 -4.37
N ASP A 299 -12.98 -9.31 -3.08
CA ASP A 299 -13.82 -10.34 -2.44
C ASP A 299 -15.32 -10.25 -2.79
N THR A 300 -15.71 -9.21 -3.52
CA THR A 300 -17.02 -9.08 -4.16
C THR A 300 -17.11 -9.76 -5.52
N ASN A 301 -15.97 -10.16 -6.11
CA ASN A 301 -15.95 -10.94 -7.34
C ASN A 301 -16.51 -12.36 -7.11
N ASN A 302 -16.71 -13.11 -8.20
CA ASN A 302 -17.11 -14.51 -8.11
C ASN A 302 -15.95 -15.50 -7.93
N GLY A 303 -14.71 -15.06 -8.16
CA GLY A 303 -13.52 -15.88 -8.02
C GLY A 303 -13.31 -16.91 -9.12
N THR A 304 -14.19 -17.06 -10.11
CA THR A 304 -14.13 -18.20 -11.06
C THR A 304 -13.34 -17.92 -12.34
N SER A 305 -12.66 -16.77 -12.44
CA SER A 305 -11.73 -16.44 -13.51
C SER A 305 -10.58 -15.58 -12.98
N GLU A 306 -9.44 -15.55 -13.69
CA GLU A 306 -8.29 -14.74 -13.26
C GLU A 306 -8.61 -13.25 -13.14
N GLY A 307 -9.41 -12.71 -14.07
CA GLY A 307 -9.83 -11.30 -14.06
C GLY A 307 -10.91 -10.97 -13.03
N THR A 308 -11.48 -11.99 -12.37
CA THR A 308 -12.49 -11.86 -11.31
C THR A 308 -12.07 -12.64 -10.07
N ALA A 309 -10.77 -12.66 -9.77
CA ALA A 309 -10.22 -13.36 -8.61
C ALA A 309 -10.73 -12.75 -7.28
N PHE A 310 -10.83 -13.59 -6.25
CA PHE A 310 -10.95 -13.13 -4.85
C PHE A 310 -9.65 -12.48 -4.39
N GLN A 311 -9.68 -11.72 -3.30
CA GLN A 311 -8.50 -11.06 -2.76
C GLN A 311 -7.94 -11.76 -1.52
N THR A 312 -8.80 -12.16 -0.59
CA THR A 312 -8.37 -12.52 0.79
C THR A 312 -8.50 -14.00 1.14
N ILE A 313 -7.75 -14.42 2.18
CA ILE A 313 -7.89 -15.75 2.79
C ILE A 313 -9.24 -15.87 3.51
N GLU A 314 -9.72 -14.79 4.14
CA GLU A 314 -11.00 -14.74 4.85
C GLU A 314 -12.15 -15.11 3.92
N LYS A 315 -12.12 -14.58 2.68
CA LYS A 315 -13.10 -14.95 1.65
C LYS A 315 -13.06 -16.44 1.34
N ILE A 316 -11.87 -17.02 1.17
CA ILE A 316 -11.71 -18.46 0.93
C ILE A 316 -12.24 -19.30 2.10
N ASN A 317 -12.00 -18.89 3.35
CA ASN A 317 -12.49 -19.59 4.54
C ASN A 317 -14.03 -19.54 4.70
N SER A 318 -14.70 -18.63 3.99
CA SER A 318 -16.16 -18.55 3.97
C SER A 318 -16.83 -19.58 3.05
N ILE A 319 -16.07 -20.19 2.13
CA ILE A 319 -16.57 -21.09 1.10
C ILE A 319 -16.48 -22.55 1.56
N GLU A 320 -17.54 -23.32 1.31
CA GLU A 320 -17.54 -24.78 1.48
C GLU A 320 -17.33 -25.48 0.13
N PHE A 321 -16.11 -25.98 -0.07
CA PHE A 321 -15.63 -26.57 -1.31
C PHE A 321 -16.18 -27.99 -1.54
N GLN A 322 -16.39 -28.35 -2.80
CA GLN A 322 -16.95 -29.63 -3.23
C GLN A 322 -15.87 -30.51 -3.90
N PRO A 323 -16.07 -31.84 -3.99
CA PRO A 323 -15.11 -32.74 -4.63
C PRO A 323 -14.67 -32.29 -6.04
N GLY A 324 -13.36 -32.20 -6.22
CA GLY A 324 -12.69 -31.75 -7.45
C GLY A 324 -12.38 -30.26 -7.52
N ASP A 325 -12.92 -29.43 -6.62
CA ASP A 325 -12.70 -27.97 -6.62
C ASP A 325 -11.21 -27.62 -6.51
N GLN A 326 -10.82 -26.46 -7.02
CA GLN A 326 -9.45 -25.95 -6.97
C GLN A 326 -9.42 -24.52 -6.43
N ILE A 327 -8.45 -24.21 -5.57
CA ILE A 327 -8.17 -22.89 -5.02
C ILE A 327 -6.76 -22.51 -5.49
N LEU A 328 -6.65 -21.59 -6.43
CA LEU A 328 -5.40 -21.20 -7.07
C LEU A 328 -5.00 -19.79 -6.65
N PHE A 329 -3.88 -19.68 -5.93
CA PHE A 329 -3.29 -18.40 -5.55
C PHE A 329 -2.35 -17.87 -6.64
N LYS A 330 -2.37 -16.58 -6.93
CA LYS A 330 -1.54 -15.97 -7.97
C LYS A 330 -0.05 -15.98 -7.59
N CYS A 331 0.79 -16.44 -8.50
CA CYS A 331 2.25 -16.35 -8.37
C CYS A 331 2.69 -14.89 -8.13
N GLY A 332 3.69 -14.70 -7.27
CA GLY A 332 4.16 -13.40 -6.79
C GLY A 332 3.34 -12.79 -5.64
N GLY A 333 2.14 -13.29 -5.39
CA GLY A 333 1.29 -12.78 -4.30
C GLY A 333 1.74 -13.23 -2.91
N THR A 334 1.38 -12.43 -1.91
CA THR A 334 1.63 -12.73 -0.49
C THR A 334 0.33 -12.56 0.31
N TRP A 335 0.01 -13.56 1.13
CA TRP A 335 -1.17 -13.53 2.01
C TRP A 335 -0.78 -13.81 3.45
N THR A 336 -1.24 -12.93 4.33
CA THR A 336 -1.06 -13.04 5.79
C THR A 336 -2.37 -13.44 6.42
N GLY A 337 -2.40 -14.59 7.11
CA GLY A 337 -3.61 -15.10 7.76
C GLY A 337 -3.62 -16.62 7.88
N ALA A 338 -4.66 -17.16 8.53
CA ALA A 338 -4.83 -18.60 8.67
C ALA A 338 -5.80 -19.13 7.60
N LEU A 339 -5.30 -19.93 6.65
CA LEU A 339 -6.14 -20.60 5.66
C LEU A 339 -6.80 -21.84 6.30
N MET A 340 -8.12 -21.77 6.49
CA MET A 340 -8.97 -22.78 7.12
C MET A 340 -10.11 -23.17 6.17
N PRO A 341 -9.80 -23.85 5.06
CA PRO A 341 -10.79 -24.16 4.04
C PRO A 341 -11.75 -25.24 4.56
N LYS A 342 -13.01 -25.16 4.10
CA LYS A 342 -14.10 -26.08 4.48
C LYS A 342 -14.46 -26.96 3.31
N GLY A 343 -14.87 -28.20 3.58
CA GLY A 343 -15.30 -29.15 2.56
C GLY A 343 -14.33 -30.32 2.39
N SER A 344 -14.81 -31.42 1.85
CA SER A 344 -13.99 -32.62 1.64
C SER A 344 -14.08 -33.06 0.19
N GLY A 345 -12.94 -33.48 -0.36
CA GLY A 345 -12.92 -34.17 -1.64
C GLY A 345 -13.39 -35.62 -1.50
N GLU A 346 -13.16 -36.40 -2.54
CA GLU A 346 -13.36 -37.85 -2.50
C GLU A 346 -12.25 -38.58 -3.27
N GLU A 347 -12.27 -39.91 -3.22
CA GLU A 347 -11.35 -40.73 -4.02
C GLU A 347 -11.46 -40.41 -5.52
N GLY A 348 -10.35 -40.07 -6.15
CA GLY A 348 -10.28 -39.66 -7.55
C GLY A 348 -10.56 -38.18 -7.80
N ASN A 349 -11.33 -37.50 -6.93
CA ASN A 349 -11.68 -36.08 -7.06
C ASN A 349 -11.33 -35.28 -5.79
N PRO A 350 -10.03 -35.10 -5.46
CA PRO A 350 -9.63 -34.31 -4.32
C PRO A 350 -9.89 -32.81 -4.54
N ILE A 351 -10.05 -32.06 -3.45
CA ILE A 351 -10.00 -30.58 -3.53
C ILE A 351 -8.53 -30.15 -3.56
N THR A 352 -8.17 -29.26 -4.47
CA THR A 352 -6.78 -28.86 -4.71
C THR A 352 -6.52 -27.41 -4.31
N ILE A 353 -5.52 -27.15 -3.49
CA ILE A 353 -4.95 -25.82 -3.27
C ILE A 353 -3.65 -25.74 -4.07
N GLY A 354 -3.51 -24.71 -4.90
CA GLY A 354 -2.45 -24.59 -5.90
C GLY A 354 -2.08 -23.14 -6.19
N SER A 355 -1.30 -22.96 -7.25
CA SER A 355 -1.00 -21.64 -7.80
C SER A 355 -1.43 -21.50 -9.27
N TYR A 356 -1.51 -20.25 -9.75
CA TYR A 356 -1.66 -19.91 -11.17
C TYR A 356 -0.78 -18.71 -11.55
N GLY A 357 -0.58 -18.51 -12.85
CA GLY A 357 0.31 -17.46 -13.36
C GLY A 357 1.79 -17.82 -13.34
N GLU A 358 2.62 -16.90 -13.80
CA GLU A 358 4.08 -17.04 -13.86
C GLU A 358 4.77 -16.29 -12.70
N GLY A 359 6.03 -16.60 -12.42
CA GLY A 359 6.84 -15.93 -11.39
C GLY A 359 7.03 -16.76 -10.10
N PRO A 360 7.44 -16.11 -9.00
CA PRO A 360 7.64 -16.76 -7.70
C PRO A 360 6.36 -17.46 -7.20
N LYS A 361 6.51 -18.54 -6.42
CA LYS A 361 5.34 -19.21 -5.84
C LYS A 361 4.58 -18.26 -4.90
N PRO A 362 3.25 -18.38 -4.79
CA PRO A 362 2.47 -17.64 -3.81
C PRO A 362 2.97 -17.92 -2.39
N VAL A 363 3.16 -16.87 -1.59
CA VAL A 363 3.61 -16.98 -0.20
C VAL A 363 2.41 -16.85 0.74
N LEU A 364 2.15 -17.88 1.53
CA LEU A 364 1.18 -17.81 2.63
C LEU A 364 1.96 -17.76 3.94
N MET A 365 1.62 -16.80 4.79
CA MET A 365 2.23 -16.59 6.09
C MET A 365 1.19 -16.45 7.18
N PRO A 366 1.50 -16.82 8.43
CA PRO A 366 0.57 -16.61 9.52
C PRO A 366 0.37 -15.12 9.82
N GLY A 367 -0.79 -14.78 10.40
CA GLY A 367 -1.02 -13.48 11.04
C GLY A 367 -0.41 -13.36 12.45
N GLU A 368 -0.76 -12.29 13.17
CA GLU A 368 -0.46 -12.16 14.60
C GLU A 368 -1.05 -13.33 15.40
N ASP A 369 -0.38 -13.71 16.50
CA ASP A 369 -0.72 -14.88 17.31
C ASP A 369 -2.23 -14.97 17.60
N TRP A 370 -2.86 -16.01 17.05
CA TRP A 370 -4.28 -16.26 17.23
C TRP A 370 -4.59 -16.60 18.70
N THR A 371 -5.52 -15.85 19.29
CA THR A 371 -6.08 -16.08 20.64
C THR A 371 -7.55 -16.50 20.59
N ASP A 372 -8.08 -16.86 19.41
CA ASP A 372 -9.46 -17.34 19.31
C ASP A 372 -9.59 -18.78 19.85
N ASP A 373 -10.01 -18.85 21.11
CA ASP A 373 -10.29 -20.06 21.90
C ASP A 373 -11.38 -20.97 21.29
N SER A 374 -12.10 -20.54 20.24
CA SER A 374 -13.24 -21.29 19.71
C SER A 374 -12.89 -22.36 18.66
N TYR A 375 -11.66 -22.36 18.12
CA TYR A 375 -11.26 -23.29 17.04
C TYR A 375 -9.92 -24.01 17.24
N ILE A 376 -9.06 -23.56 18.16
CA ILE A 376 -7.82 -24.26 18.51
C ILE A 376 -8.07 -25.01 19.82
N PRO A 377 -7.85 -26.34 19.89
CA PRO A 377 -7.91 -27.05 21.16
C PRO A 377 -6.96 -26.37 22.15
N ASN A 378 -7.50 -25.87 23.26
CA ASN A 378 -6.75 -25.24 24.36
C ASN A 378 -5.73 -26.20 25.03
N TYR A 379 -5.64 -27.41 24.50
CA TYR A 379 -4.75 -28.48 24.90
C TYR A 379 -4.31 -29.34 23.71
N ILE A 380 -3.01 -29.64 23.62
CA ILE A 380 -2.50 -30.77 22.82
C ILE A 380 -2.18 -31.92 23.77
N ASN A 381 -2.80 -33.08 23.55
CA ASN A 381 -2.48 -34.31 24.26
C ASN A 381 -1.23 -34.97 23.65
N LYS A 382 -0.07 -34.73 24.28
CA LYS A 382 1.17 -35.46 23.97
C LYS A 382 1.27 -36.62 24.95
N ALA A 383 1.13 -37.87 24.47
CA ALA A 383 1.38 -39.13 25.18
C ALA A 383 1.54 -38.98 26.72
N ASN A 384 0.41 -39.00 27.44
CA ASN A 384 0.28 -38.86 28.91
C ASN A 384 0.52 -37.46 29.51
N THR A 385 0.51 -36.38 28.72
CA THR A 385 0.57 -34.99 29.21
C THR A 385 -0.35 -34.08 28.40
N VAL A 386 -1.15 -33.30 29.11
CA VAL A 386 -1.92 -32.18 28.56
C VAL A 386 -0.99 -30.97 28.46
N ILE A 387 -0.71 -30.48 27.26
CA ILE A 387 -0.04 -29.19 27.07
C ILE A 387 -1.14 -28.14 26.97
N SER A 388 -1.36 -27.34 28.00
CA SER A 388 -2.32 -26.21 28.01
C SER A 388 -1.68 -24.93 27.45
N ASN A 389 -2.50 -24.01 26.92
CA ASN A 389 -2.06 -22.73 26.31
C ASN A 389 -1.17 -22.92 25.08
N VAL A 390 -1.54 -23.83 24.19
CA VAL A 390 -0.80 -24.03 22.94
C VAL A 390 -1.10 -22.87 22.01
N VAL A 391 -0.10 -22.01 21.81
CA VAL A 391 -0.10 -21.05 20.71
C VAL A 391 0.37 -21.79 19.46
N THR A 392 -0.55 -22.11 18.56
CA THR A 392 -0.21 -22.64 17.23
C THR A 392 -0.32 -21.52 16.22
N ASN A 393 0.74 -21.31 15.44
CA ASN A 393 0.74 -20.36 14.35
C ASN A 393 0.73 -21.11 13.00
N ASN A 394 -0.47 -21.57 12.59
CA ASN A 394 -0.63 -22.44 11.41
C ASN A 394 -0.98 -21.61 10.17
N VAL A 395 -0.24 -21.83 9.08
CA VAL A 395 -0.53 -21.20 7.77
C VAL A 395 -1.77 -21.81 7.11
N ILE A 396 -1.88 -23.15 7.12
CA ILE A 396 -3.04 -23.89 6.61
C ILE A 396 -3.50 -24.89 7.66
N THR A 397 -4.79 -24.91 7.96
CA THR A 397 -5.41 -25.84 8.92
C THR A 397 -6.58 -26.58 8.29
N PHE A 398 -6.56 -27.91 8.34
CA PHE A 398 -7.68 -28.77 7.98
C PHE A 398 -8.31 -29.33 9.25
N TYR A 399 -9.59 -29.00 9.49
CA TYR A 399 -10.35 -29.52 10.64
C TYR A 399 -11.48 -30.43 10.15
N ASN A 400 -11.41 -31.73 10.43
CA ASN A 400 -12.35 -32.74 9.94
C ASN A 400 -12.58 -32.68 8.42
N GLN A 401 -11.51 -32.50 7.64
CA GLN A 401 -11.57 -32.46 6.18
C GLN A 401 -10.80 -33.64 5.57
N GLU A 402 -11.28 -34.17 4.45
CA GLU A 402 -10.71 -35.34 3.77
C GLU A 402 -10.41 -35.06 2.29
N HIS A 403 -9.50 -35.84 1.69
CA HIS A 403 -9.15 -35.80 0.27
C HIS A 403 -8.72 -34.40 -0.26
N TRP A 404 -7.72 -33.81 0.38
CA TRP A 404 -7.11 -32.55 -0.04
C TRP A 404 -5.73 -32.76 -0.68
N VAL A 405 -5.44 -31.95 -1.69
CA VAL A 405 -4.13 -31.82 -2.33
C VAL A 405 -3.66 -30.38 -2.18
N VAL A 406 -2.47 -30.16 -1.62
CA VAL A 406 -1.85 -28.83 -1.57
C VAL A 406 -0.55 -28.89 -2.37
N LYS A 407 -0.37 -28.00 -3.34
CA LYS A 407 0.79 -27.97 -4.23
C LYS A 407 1.16 -26.54 -4.60
N ASP A 408 2.38 -26.34 -5.09
CA ASP A 408 2.81 -25.09 -5.74
C ASP A 408 2.72 -23.81 -4.91
N LEU A 409 2.73 -23.92 -3.57
CA LEU A 409 2.76 -22.81 -2.63
C LEU A 409 4.10 -22.74 -1.86
N GLU A 410 4.38 -21.55 -1.32
CA GLU A 410 5.41 -21.31 -0.32
C GLU A 410 4.75 -20.97 1.02
N LEU A 411 5.09 -21.71 2.07
CA LEU A 411 4.57 -21.47 3.42
C LEU A 411 5.68 -20.86 4.28
N TYR A 412 5.43 -19.68 4.83
CA TYR A 412 6.38 -18.91 5.63
C TYR A 412 6.06 -18.97 7.13
N ASP A 413 7.09 -19.05 7.98
CA ASP A 413 6.98 -19.07 9.44
C ASP A 413 7.95 -18.02 10.04
N PRO A 414 7.46 -16.91 10.62
CA PRO A 414 8.29 -15.78 11.05
C PRO A 414 9.03 -15.99 12.38
N ARG A 415 8.89 -17.14 13.06
CA ARG A 415 9.45 -17.37 14.42
C ARG A 415 10.98 -17.23 14.56
N GLY A 416 11.70 -16.98 13.47
CA GLY A 416 13.13 -16.66 13.48
C GLY A 416 13.50 -15.22 13.86
N GLU A 417 12.53 -14.29 14.00
CA GLU A 417 12.82 -12.85 14.17
C GLU A 417 12.40 -12.25 15.54
N ALA A 418 11.90 -13.06 16.47
CA ALA A 418 11.51 -12.57 17.80
C ALA A 418 12.73 -12.17 18.66
N GLU A 419 12.74 -10.94 19.20
CA GLU A 419 13.78 -10.49 20.14
C GLU A 419 13.88 -11.43 21.36
N GLY A 420 15.08 -11.94 21.62
CA GLY A 420 15.35 -12.88 22.73
C GLY A 420 15.28 -14.36 22.37
N PHE A 421 14.98 -14.71 21.11
CA PHE A 421 15.11 -16.07 20.62
C PHE A 421 16.57 -16.37 20.25
N ASP A 422 17.21 -17.35 20.90
CA ASP A 422 18.57 -17.81 20.57
C ASP A 422 18.51 -19.04 19.64
N PRO A 423 18.79 -18.87 18.33
CA PRO A 423 18.69 -19.96 17.34
C PRO A 423 19.78 -21.02 17.50
N SER A 424 20.83 -20.77 18.28
CA SER A 424 21.96 -21.69 18.45
C SER A 424 21.62 -22.94 19.26
N GLN A 425 20.51 -22.91 20.01
CA GLN A 425 19.99 -24.04 20.79
C GLN A 425 19.22 -25.06 19.94
N TYR A 426 18.82 -24.70 18.72
CA TYR A 426 18.07 -25.53 17.78
C TYR A 426 18.65 -25.39 16.36
N TYR A 427 19.78 -26.07 16.09
CA TYR A 427 20.34 -26.33 14.75
C TYR A 427 19.87 -25.43 13.58
N ASN A 428 20.34 -24.17 13.53
CA ASN A 428 20.51 -23.34 12.32
C ASN A 428 19.37 -23.36 11.26
N ARG A 429 18.28 -22.60 11.47
CA ARG A 429 17.08 -22.60 10.61
C ARG A 429 16.47 -21.20 10.41
N LYS A 430 16.75 -20.54 9.27
CA LYS A 430 15.89 -19.53 8.64
C LYS A 430 15.26 -20.24 7.44
N TYR A 431 14.03 -20.73 7.57
CA TYR A 431 13.45 -21.63 6.55
C TYR A 431 12.15 -21.11 5.98
N TYR A 432 12.10 -21.16 4.66
CA TYR A 432 10.88 -21.21 3.87
C TYR A 432 10.55 -22.68 3.64
N TYR A 433 9.28 -23.07 3.82
CA TYR A 433 8.84 -24.42 3.51
C TYR A 433 8.20 -24.43 2.13
N ARG A 434 8.89 -25.03 1.15
CA ARG A 434 8.33 -25.22 -0.20
C ARG A 434 7.39 -26.42 -0.19
N ALA A 435 6.09 -26.21 -0.37
CA ALA A 435 5.18 -27.30 -0.66
C ALA A 435 5.33 -27.68 -2.14
N ILE A 436 6.04 -28.79 -2.41
CA ILE A 436 6.20 -29.29 -3.80
C ILE A 436 4.99 -30.18 -4.17
N LEU A 437 4.52 -31.03 -3.24
CA LEU A 437 3.26 -31.77 -3.31
C LEU A 437 2.95 -32.35 -1.93
N ILE A 438 1.87 -31.92 -1.27
CA ILE A 438 1.34 -32.53 -0.06
C ILE A 438 -0.01 -33.16 -0.41
N ARG A 439 -0.06 -34.50 -0.46
CA ARG A 439 -1.31 -35.26 -0.60
C ARG A 439 -1.72 -35.75 0.78
N LEU A 440 -2.86 -35.29 1.28
CA LEU A 440 -3.46 -35.79 2.52
C LEU A 440 -4.62 -36.72 2.15
N THR A 441 -4.42 -38.03 2.31
CA THR A 441 -5.49 -39.02 2.10
C THR A 441 -5.86 -39.66 3.45
N ALA A 442 -6.91 -39.15 4.07
CA ALA A 442 -7.63 -39.85 5.13
C ALA A 442 -8.61 -40.82 4.46
N THR A 443 -8.47 -42.12 4.72
CA THR A 443 -9.25 -43.17 4.03
C THR A 443 -10.33 -43.79 4.91
N SER A 444 -10.36 -43.47 6.20
CA SER A 444 -11.45 -43.68 7.14
C SER A 444 -11.12 -43.04 8.50
N THR A 445 -12.13 -42.68 9.27
CA THR A 445 -12.02 -42.47 10.72
C THR A 445 -12.70 -43.64 11.44
N ALA A 446 -11.98 -44.33 12.32
CA ALA A 446 -12.52 -45.39 13.15
C ALA A 446 -12.76 -44.86 14.57
N GLY A 447 -13.99 -44.46 14.85
CA GLY A 447 -14.42 -44.10 16.21
C GLY A 447 -14.79 -45.33 17.02
N VAL A 448 -13.92 -45.76 17.95
CA VAL A 448 -14.33 -46.67 19.02
C VAL A 448 -14.52 -45.84 20.29
N GLY A 449 -15.72 -45.28 20.43
CA GLY A 449 -16.33 -44.81 21.68
C GLY A 449 -15.47 -44.02 22.68
N GLY A 450 -15.73 -42.72 22.77
CA GLY A 450 -15.25 -41.84 23.85
C GLY A 450 -14.17 -40.88 23.38
N GLU A 451 -14.39 -39.61 23.65
CA GLU A 451 -13.62 -38.40 23.34
C GLU A 451 -12.11 -38.62 23.07
N ASP A 452 -11.61 -37.94 22.03
CA ASP A 452 -10.29 -38.01 21.39
C ASP A 452 -10.05 -39.18 20.40
N THR A 453 -10.32 -38.91 19.12
CA THR A 453 -9.97 -39.82 18.01
C THR A 453 -8.91 -39.19 17.10
N PHE A 454 -7.76 -39.86 16.99
CA PHE A 454 -6.62 -39.46 16.18
C PHE A 454 -6.86 -39.65 14.67
N ILE A 455 -6.18 -38.85 13.84
CA ILE A 455 -6.06 -39.06 12.39
C ILE A 455 -5.16 -40.27 12.12
N THR A 456 -5.65 -41.25 11.36
CA THR A 456 -4.81 -42.23 10.64
C THR A 456 -4.66 -41.78 9.18
N ALA A 457 -3.47 -41.33 8.78
CA ALA A 457 -3.16 -40.96 7.41
C ALA A 457 -2.52 -42.16 6.66
N ALA A 458 -3.00 -42.45 5.45
CA ALA A 458 -2.48 -43.55 4.62
C ALA A 458 -1.15 -43.19 3.94
N GLU A 459 -0.91 -41.92 3.61
CA GLU A 459 0.39 -41.41 3.19
C GLU A 459 0.59 -39.97 3.70
N ILE A 460 1.72 -39.77 4.38
CA ILE A 460 2.38 -38.51 4.73
C ILE A 460 3.73 -38.58 4.04
N MET A 461 4.14 -37.55 3.31
CA MET A 461 5.57 -37.33 3.04
C MET A 461 5.95 -35.86 3.17
N LEU A 462 7.05 -35.70 3.90
CA LEU A 462 7.65 -34.51 4.47
C LEU A 462 8.19 -33.53 3.44
N TYR A 463 8.29 -32.27 3.89
CA TYR A 463 9.05 -31.20 3.26
C TYR A 463 10.43 -31.67 2.80
N GLU A 464 10.83 -31.27 1.60
CA GLU A 464 12.24 -31.09 1.32
C GLU A 464 12.69 -29.84 2.08
N PHE A 465 13.73 -29.97 2.93
CA PHE A 465 14.50 -28.80 3.34
C PHE A 465 15.21 -28.30 2.09
N VAL A 466 14.52 -27.47 1.31
CA VAL A 466 15.20 -26.65 0.33
C VAL A 466 15.94 -25.63 1.18
N LYS A 467 17.22 -25.87 1.48
CA LYS A 467 18.15 -24.75 1.65
C LYS A 467 17.87 -23.88 0.43
N PRO A 468 17.54 -22.60 0.59
CA PRO A 468 17.31 -21.78 -0.58
C PRO A 468 18.55 -21.92 -1.46
N GLU A 469 18.42 -22.63 -2.58
CA GLU A 469 18.83 -22.01 -3.81
C GLU A 469 17.82 -20.87 -3.95
N THR A 470 18.11 -19.77 -3.25
CA THR A 470 17.98 -18.49 -3.88
C THR A 470 18.45 -18.75 -5.33
N PRO A 471 17.73 -18.38 -6.39
CA PRO A 471 18.48 -17.71 -7.44
C PRO A 471 19.26 -16.67 -6.64
N GLU A 472 20.55 -16.93 -6.37
CA GLU A 472 21.41 -15.97 -5.71
C GLU A 472 21.41 -14.85 -6.72
N VAL A 473 20.42 -13.95 -6.57
CA VAL A 473 20.23 -12.85 -7.49
C VAL A 473 21.55 -12.14 -7.41
N ASP A 474 22.27 -12.14 -8.52
CA ASP A 474 23.68 -11.86 -8.52
C ASP A 474 23.90 -10.42 -8.02
N LYS A 475 24.26 -10.28 -6.75
CA LYS A 475 24.50 -8.97 -6.12
C LYS A 475 25.93 -8.52 -6.33
N THR A 476 26.77 -9.29 -7.04
CA THR A 476 28.18 -8.96 -7.30
C THR A 476 28.31 -7.56 -7.91
N ALA A 477 27.42 -7.20 -8.84
CA ALA A 477 27.42 -5.86 -9.44
C ALA A 477 27.15 -4.74 -8.42
N ILE A 478 26.24 -4.95 -7.46
CA ILE A 478 25.99 -4.01 -6.36
C ILE A 478 27.18 -3.95 -5.41
N GLU A 479 27.74 -5.10 -5.02
CA GLU A 479 28.91 -5.18 -4.14
C GLU A 479 30.12 -4.47 -4.76
N GLU A 480 30.35 -4.63 -6.06
CA GLU A 480 31.37 -3.90 -6.81
C GLU A 480 31.17 -2.38 -6.71
N GLN A 481 29.95 -1.88 -6.89
CA GLN A 481 29.67 -0.45 -6.77
C GLN A 481 29.79 0.07 -5.33
N ILE A 482 29.36 -0.70 -4.33
CA ILE A 482 29.54 -0.36 -2.92
C ILE A 482 31.03 -0.31 -2.56
N ASN A 483 31.84 -1.24 -3.08
CA ASN A 483 33.28 -1.22 -2.91
C ASN A 483 33.94 -0.02 -3.60
N ARG A 484 33.49 0.35 -4.81
CA ARG A 484 33.91 1.59 -5.48
C ARG A 484 33.60 2.80 -4.61
N TYR A 485 32.37 2.91 -4.09
CA TYR A 485 31.95 3.97 -3.17
C TYR A 485 32.82 4.05 -1.92
N ASN A 486 33.06 2.91 -1.26
CA ASN A 486 33.89 2.84 -0.04
C ASN A 486 35.35 3.25 -0.29
N GLY A 487 35.81 3.21 -1.55
CA GLY A 487 37.13 3.70 -1.97
C GLY A 487 37.21 5.20 -2.23
N LEU A 488 36.09 5.92 -2.19
CA LEU A 488 36.05 7.37 -2.42
C LEU A 488 36.24 8.14 -1.10
N ASN A 489 36.93 9.27 -1.19
CA ASN A 489 37.05 10.21 -0.08
C ASN A 489 36.07 11.37 -0.27
N LYS A 490 35.13 11.55 0.67
CA LYS A 490 34.11 12.61 0.64
C LYS A 490 34.69 14.01 0.41
N ALA A 491 35.89 14.29 0.94
CA ALA A 491 36.54 15.58 0.82
C ALA A 491 36.98 15.94 -0.61
N ASP A 492 37.11 14.94 -1.50
CA ASP A 492 37.56 15.16 -2.88
C ASP A 492 36.42 15.61 -3.81
N TYR A 493 35.16 15.60 -3.34
CA TYR A 493 33.95 15.86 -4.14
C TYR A 493 33.05 16.96 -3.57
N THR A 494 32.32 17.67 -4.44
CA THR A 494 31.40 18.74 -4.03
C THR A 494 30.27 18.17 -3.19
N GLU A 495 29.86 18.92 -2.18
CA GLU A 495 28.79 18.53 -1.25
C GLU A 495 27.48 18.17 -1.98
N GLU A 496 27.12 18.94 -3.01
CA GLU A 496 25.94 18.69 -3.84
C GLU A 496 26.00 17.34 -4.56
N SER A 497 27.14 17.03 -5.21
CA SER A 497 27.28 15.77 -5.95
C SER A 497 27.39 14.55 -5.01
N TRP A 498 28.00 14.74 -3.83
CA TRP A 498 28.10 13.71 -2.82
C TRP A 498 26.75 13.38 -2.18
N ASN A 499 25.92 14.37 -1.84
CA ASN A 499 24.59 14.16 -1.25
C ASN A 499 23.65 13.45 -2.24
N ALA A 500 23.71 13.79 -3.53
CA ALA A 500 22.95 13.11 -4.57
C ALA A 500 23.34 11.62 -4.69
N MET A 501 24.63 11.31 -4.54
CA MET A 501 25.12 9.93 -4.56
C MET A 501 24.78 9.16 -3.26
N GLU A 502 24.81 9.80 -2.10
CA GLU A 502 24.41 9.19 -0.81
C GLU A 502 22.93 8.77 -0.81
N ALA A 503 22.04 9.54 -1.45
CA ALA A 503 20.63 9.16 -1.61
C ALA A 503 20.47 7.86 -2.42
N VAL A 504 21.17 7.76 -3.55
CA VAL A 504 21.16 6.55 -4.40
C VAL A 504 21.78 5.35 -3.67
N LEU A 505 22.80 5.55 -2.85
CA LEU A 505 23.39 4.50 -2.02
C LEU A 505 22.40 3.97 -0.97
N ALA A 506 21.57 4.81 -0.36
CA ALA A 506 20.56 4.39 0.61
C ALA A 506 19.48 3.50 -0.04
N GLU A 507 19.00 3.88 -1.22
CA GLU A 507 18.09 3.05 -2.03
C GLU A 507 18.74 1.73 -2.44
N THR A 508 20.00 1.79 -2.89
CA THR A 508 20.77 0.61 -3.31
C THR A 508 21.00 -0.36 -2.14
N LYS A 509 21.26 0.14 -0.92
CA LYS A 509 21.37 -0.69 0.29
C LYS A 509 20.06 -1.36 0.66
N THR A 510 18.93 -0.67 0.46
CA THR A 510 17.59 -1.26 0.67
C THR A 510 17.37 -2.44 -0.27
N VAL A 511 17.76 -2.33 -1.55
CA VAL A 511 17.71 -3.44 -2.52
C VAL A 511 18.73 -4.55 -2.19
N PHE A 512 19.90 -4.17 -1.68
CA PHE A 512 20.94 -5.11 -1.26
C PHE A 512 20.51 -5.95 -0.04
N GLU A 513 19.80 -5.35 0.91
CA GLU A 513 19.29 -6.01 2.13
C GLU A 513 17.95 -6.75 1.89
N ASN A 514 17.19 -6.36 0.86
CA ASN A 514 15.96 -7.04 0.48
C ASN A 514 16.26 -8.44 -0.08
N VAL A 515 15.80 -9.46 0.64
CA VAL A 515 15.96 -10.89 0.28
C VAL A 515 15.01 -11.34 -0.84
N LEU A 516 14.03 -10.51 -1.20
CA LEU A 516 13.05 -10.73 -2.28
C LEU A 516 13.31 -9.88 -3.53
N ALA A 517 14.44 -9.17 -3.61
CA ALA A 517 14.78 -8.34 -4.77
C ALA A 517 14.93 -9.19 -6.05
N THR A 518 14.39 -8.71 -7.16
CA THR A 518 14.46 -9.34 -8.50
C THR A 518 15.78 -9.01 -9.22
N GLU A 519 16.15 -9.80 -10.24
CA GLU A 519 17.32 -9.52 -11.13
C GLU A 519 17.26 -8.14 -11.79
N GLU A 520 16.06 -7.67 -12.14
CA GLU A 520 15.87 -6.34 -12.71
C GLU A 520 16.12 -5.25 -11.66
N GLN A 521 15.63 -5.43 -10.43
CA GLN A 521 15.87 -4.50 -9.33
C GLN A 521 17.34 -4.44 -8.94
N THR A 522 18.06 -5.57 -8.93
CA THR A 522 19.50 -5.58 -8.62
C THR A 522 20.34 -4.97 -9.73
N ALA A 523 20.03 -5.26 -10.99
CA ALA A 523 20.69 -4.65 -12.14
C ALA A 523 20.47 -3.13 -12.16
N GLN A 524 19.24 -2.67 -11.92
CA GLN A 524 18.91 -1.25 -11.89
C GLN A 524 19.58 -0.54 -10.71
N ALA A 525 19.59 -1.14 -9.52
CA ALA A 525 20.25 -0.57 -8.36
C ALA A 525 21.77 -0.45 -8.56
N ALA A 526 22.40 -1.48 -9.14
CA ALA A 526 23.82 -1.44 -9.50
C ALA A 526 24.11 -0.36 -10.55
N GLU A 527 23.28 -0.24 -11.60
CA GLU A 527 23.45 0.78 -12.62
C GLU A 527 23.23 2.19 -12.08
N ASN A 528 22.22 2.40 -11.22
CA ASN A 528 21.95 3.69 -10.59
C ASN A 528 23.13 4.13 -9.73
N LEU A 529 23.65 3.24 -8.87
CA LEU A 529 24.80 3.55 -8.04
C LEU A 529 26.07 3.79 -8.87
N ARG A 530 26.29 3.03 -9.94
CA ARG A 530 27.38 3.26 -10.91
C ARG A 530 27.29 4.67 -11.50
N ASN A 531 26.13 5.04 -12.02
CA ASN A 531 25.91 6.34 -12.65
C ASN A 531 26.05 7.49 -11.65
N ALA A 532 25.59 7.30 -10.40
CA ALA A 532 25.75 8.27 -9.33
C ALA A 532 27.23 8.48 -8.95
N ILE A 533 28.01 7.39 -8.84
CA ILE A 533 29.46 7.45 -8.63
C ILE A 533 30.16 8.17 -9.80
N ASP A 534 29.81 7.84 -11.04
CA ASP A 534 30.41 8.43 -12.24
C ASP A 534 30.02 9.92 -12.43
N SER A 535 28.93 10.36 -11.80
CA SER A 535 28.44 11.75 -11.84
C SER A 535 29.01 12.64 -10.72
N LEU A 536 29.85 12.09 -9.84
CA LEU A 536 30.50 12.88 -8.77
C LEU A 536 31.39 13.98 -9.35
N LYS A 537 31.28 15.18 -8.79
CA LYS A 537 32.06 16.35 -9.21
C LYS A 537 33.15 16.60 -8.19
N LYS A 538 34.42 16.62 -8.59
CA LYS A 538 35.53 16.89 -7.67
C LYS A 538 35.49 18.32 -7.12
N VAL A 539 35.93 18.54 -5.88
CA VAL A 539 36.24 19.87 -5.34
C VAL A 539 37.53 20.37 -6.03
N SER A 540 37.44 21.01 -7.19
CA SER A 540 38.62 21.56 -7.85
C SER A 540 39.09 22.83 -7.13
N GLY A 541 40.12 22.70 -6.30
CA GLY A 541 40.82 23.82 -5.65
C GLY A 541 42.14 24.23 -6.30
N TYR A 542 42.54 23.59 -7.40
CA TYR A 542 43.86 23.76 -8.03
C TYR A 542 43.72 24.25 -9.47
N GLU A 543 44.54 25.23 -9.83
CA GLU A 543 44.56 25.82 -11.16
C GLU A 543 45.26 24.88 -12.16
N VAL A 544 44.84 24.92 -13.44
CA VAL A 544 45.53 24.18 -14.52
C VAL A 544 47.00 24.60 -14.54
N GLY A 545 47.90 23.63 -14.39
CA GLY A 545 49.33 23.85 -14.17
C GLY A 545 49.85 23.47 -12.79
N ASP A 546 49.01 23.41 -11.74
CA ASP A 546 49.39 22.95 -10.39
C ASP A 546 49.24 21.42 -10.29
N VAL A 547 50.09 20.72 -11.03
CA VAL A 547 50.03 19.27 -11.21
C VAL A 547 50.41 18.51 -9.95
N ASN A 548 51.10 19.16 -8.99
CA ASN A 548 51.53 18.53 -7.75
C ASN A 548 50.61 18.83 -6.54
N HIS A 549 49.52 19.58 -6.76
CA HIS A 549 48.53 19.99 -5.74
C HIS A 549 49.16 20.79 -4.58
N SER A 550 50.20 21.56 -4.86
CA SER A 550 50.86 22.40 -3.85
C SER A 550 50.04 23.63 -3.48
N GLY A 551 49.06 24.00 -4.30
CA GLY A 551 48.28 25.24 -4.19
C GLY A 551 48.93 26.42 -4.91
N SER A 552 50.00 26.20 -5.68
CA SER A 552 50.71 27.23 -6.45
C SER A 552 51.38 26.64 -7.69
N ILE A 553 51.24 27.28 -8.85
CA ILE A 553 51.94 26.89 -10.07
C ILE A 553 53.39 27.35 -9.99
N ASP A 554 54.35 26.42 -9.90
CA ASP A 554 55.78 26.73 -9.79
C ASP A 554 56.72 25.82 -10.63
N ILE A 555 58.03 25.94 -10.42
CA ILE A 555 59.04 25.20 -11.21
C ILE A 555 59.01 23.69 -10.92
N ASP A 556 58.52 23.28 -9.76
CA ASP A 556 58.38 21.89 -9.39
C ASP A 556 57.24 21.24 -10.20
N ASP A 557 56.21 21.99 -10.60
CA ASP A 557 55.17 21.52 -11.53
C ASP A 557 55.72 21.28 -12.94
N ALA A 558 56.48 22.24 -13.49
CA ALA A 558 57.16 22.06 -14.76
C ALA A 558 58.12 20.86 -14.73
N THR A 559 58.80 20.66 -13.60
CA THR A 559 59.70 19.53 -13.36
C THR A 559 58.92 18.22 -13.26
N ALA A 560 57.74 18.21 -12.64
CA ALA A 560 56.88 17.06 -12.52
C ALA A 560 56.38 16.59 -13.90
N ILE A 561 55.92 17.52 -14.76
CA ILE A 561 55.54 17.23 -16.15
C ILE A 561 56.74 16.66 -16.93
N GLN A 562 57.93 17.28 -16.83
CA GLN A 562 59.13 16.77 -17.52
C GLN A 562 59.50 15.35 -17.09
N ARG A 563 59.38 15.03 -15.80
CA ARG A 563 59.66 13.68 -15.27
C ARG A 563 58.65 12.66 -15.76
N TYR A 564 57.36 13.04 -15.78
CA TYR A 564 56.28 12.24 -16.34
C TYR A 564 56.57 11.88 -17.81
N LEU A 565 56.96 12.85 -18.64
CA LEU A 565 57.28 12.65 -20.06
C LEU A 565 58.45 11.68 -20.30
N VAL A 566 59.46 11.69 -19.43
CA VAL A 566 60.59 10.75 -19.51
C VAL A 566 60.33 9.43 -18.76
N LYS A 567 59.07 9.16 -18.38
CA LYS A 567 58.62 7.96 -17.66
C LYS A 567 59.39 7.71 -16.36
N LYS A 568 59.83 8.78 -15.70
CA LYS A 568 60.45 8.73 -14.38
C LYS A 568 59.41 9.13 -13.35
N ALA A 569 59.27 8.34 -12.28
CA ALA A 569 58.32 8.65 -11.22
C ALA A 569 58.45 10.13 -10.77
N PRO A 570 57.34 10.91 -10.79
CA PRO A 570 57.32 12.25 -10.23
C PRO A 570 57.63 12.20 -8.73
N VAL A 571 58.12 13.32 -8.19
CA VAL A 571 58.41 13.41 -6.75
C VAL A 571 57.15 13.95 -6.09
N GLY A 572 56.42 13.09 -5.36
CA GLY A 572 55.13 13.46 -4.75
C GLY A 572 53.93 13.12 -5.65
N THR A 573 52.81 13.81 -5.39
CA THR A 573 51.57 13.69 -6.16
C THR A 573 51.74 14.26 -7.56
N PHE A 574 51.10 13.65 -8.56
CA PHE A 574 51.03 14.18 -9.93
C PHE A 574 49.64 13.94 -10.50
N ASP A 575 48.95 15.01 -10.90
CA ASP A 575 47.61 14.97 -11.49
C ASP A 575 47.68 15.28 -12.99
N GLU A 576 47.49 14.23 -13.79
CA GLU A 576 47.49 14.32 -15.26
C GLU A 576 46.40 15.24 -15.80
N SER A 577 45.29 15.42 -15.07
CA SER A 577 44.18 16.28 -15.52
C SER A 577 44.51 17.77 -15.49
N LEU A 578 45.55 18.17 -14.75
CA LEU A 578 46.03 19.54 -14.65
C LEU A 578 47.28 19.80 -15.51
N ALA A 579 47.80 18.77 -16.17
CA ALA A 579 49.10 18.81 -16.86
C ALA A 579 49.02 19.25 -18.33
N ASP A 580 47.83 19.27 -18.92
CA ASP A 580 47.57 19.87 -20.24
C ASP A 580 47.33 21.37 -20.05
N VAL A 581 48.42 22.12 -19.99
CA VAL A 581 48.41 23.54 -19.62
C VAL A 581 47.99 24.41 -20.81
N ASN A 582 48.26 23.96 -22.03
CA ASN A 582 47.88 24.67 -23.24
C ASN A 582 46.47 24.29 -23.76
N GLY A 583 45.86 23.23 -23.20
CA GLY A 583 44.51 22.77 -23.53
C GLY A 583 44.39 22.10 -24.90
N ASP A 584 45.48 21.54 -25.43
CA ASP A 584 45.52 20.90 -26.74
C ASP A 584 45.14 19.41 -26.73
N GLY A 585 44.89 18.86 -25.54
CA GLY A 585 44.53 17.47 -25.29
C GLY A 585 45.72 16.53 -25.13
N TYR A 586 46.96 17.01 -25.19
CA TYR A 586 48.18 16.20 -25.09
C TYR A 586 49.17 16.78 -24.09
N ILE A 587 49.53 16.00 -23.06
CA ILE A 587 50.62 16.35 -22.14
C ILE A 587 51.97 16.15 -22.87
N THR A 588 52.64 17.25 -23.20
CA THR A 588 53.92 17.27 -23.91
C THR A 588 54.94 18.17 -23.22
N ILE A 589 56.16 18.24 -23.78
CA ILE A 589 57.19 19.16 -23.26
C ILE A 589 56.78 20.64 -23.39
N ILE A 590 55.79 20.91 -24.25
CA ILE A 590 55.25 22.25 -24.47
C ILE A 590 54.53 22.72 -23.20
N ASP A 591 53.78 21.86 -22.51
CA ASP A 591 53.07 22.20 -21.27
C ASP A 591 54.02 22.57 -20.13
N ALA A 592 55.09 21.79 -19.97
CA ALA A 592 56.17 22.15 -19.03
C ALA A 592 56.82 23.48 -19.40
N THR A 593 56.94 23.78 -20.70
CA THR A 593 57.50 25.05 -21.19
C THR A 593 56.52 26.21 -20.93
N PHE A 594 55.21 25.98 -21.05
CA PHE A 594 54.18 26.98 -20.72
C PHE A 594 54.25 27.39 -19.25
N ILE A 595 54.39 26.43 -18.33
CA ILE A 595 54.61 26.74 -16.90
C ILE A 595 55.87 27.59 -16.72
N GLN A 596 56.99 27.21 -17.35
CA GLN A 596 58.24 27.98 -17.26
C GLN A 596 58.09 29.41 -17.83
N ILE A 597 57.31 29.60 -18.89
CA ILE A 597 57.04 30.92 -19.48
C ILE A 597 56.14 31.75 -18.55
N MET A 598 55.10 31.15 -17.95
CA MET A 598 54.23 31.82 -16.98
C MET A 598 55.04 32.32 -15.78
N LEU A 599 55.99 31.53 -15.29
CA LEU A 599 56.90 31.90 -14.19
C LEU A 599 57.93 32.98 -14.55
N MET A 600 58.26 33.15 -15.84
CA MET A 600 59.14 34.22 -16.31
C MET A 600 58.39 35.54 -16.57
N SER A 601 57.05 35.50 -16.59
CA SER A 601 56.19 36.63 -16.92
C SER A 601 55.52 37.27 -15.70
N ASN A 602 55.66 36.65 -14.53
CA ASN A 602 55.30 37.13 -13.19
C ASN A 602 56.58 37.42 -12.40
#